data_AF-A0A7H4NZV9-F1
#
_entry.id   AF-A0A7H4NZV9-F1
#
_cell.length_a   1.000
_cell.length_b   1.000
_cell.length_c   1.000
_cell.angle_alpha   90.00
_cell.angle_beta   90.00
_cell.angle_gamma   90.00
#
_symmetry.space_group_name_H-M   'P 1'
#
loop_
_entity.id
_entity.type
_entity.pdbx_description
1 polymer ?
#
loop_
_entity_poly.entity_id
_entity_poly.type
_entity_poly.pdbx_seq_one_letter_code
_entity_poly.pdbx_strand_id
1 'polypeptide(L)'
;MLARILYGTRISILFGLLLTFFSSVLGVMAGAVQGYYGGKIDLWGQRFIEVWSGMPTLFLIILLSSVVQANFWWLLAITVLFGWMTLGRRRPRRVPAHP
;
A
#
# COMPACT_ATOMS: atom_id res chain seq x y z
N MET A 1 4.25 22.83 25.75
CA MET A 1 3.71 21.53 25.25
C MET A 1 2.91 21.69 23.95
N LEU A 2 2.01 22.67 23.84
CA LEU A 2 1.24 22.97 22.61
C LEU A 2 2.10 23.13 21.35
N ALA A 3 3.25 23.80 21.42
CA ALA A 3 4.14 23.96 20.26
C ALA A 3 4.62 22.60 19.69
N ARG A 4 5.06 21.65 20.54
CA ARG A 4 5.50 20.31 20.10
C ARG A 4 4.35 19.53 19.44
N ILE A 5 3.13 19.68 19.97
CA ILE A 5 1.93 19.06 19.38
C ILE A 5 1.67 19.65 18.01
N LEU A 6 1.62 20.99 17.87
CA LEU A 6 1.41 21.65 16.57
C LEU A 6 2.46 21.29 15.52
N TYR A 7 3.74 21.21 15.90
CA TYR A 7 4.80 20.76 15.00
C TYR A 7 4.62 19.29 14.60
N GLY A 8 4.30 18.41 15.55
CA GLY A 8 4.01 17.00 15.26
C GLY A 8 2.80 16.82 14.34
N THR A 9 1.72 17.55 14.60
CA THR A 9 0.49 17.50 13.79
C THR A 9 0.74 17.93 12.35
N ARG A 10 1.54 18.99 12.11
CA ARG A 10 1.93 19.39 10.74
C ARG A 10 2.62 18.26 9.98
N ILE A 11 3.60 17.61 10.61
CA ILE A 11 4.34 16.49 9.99
C ILE A 11 3.41 15.31 9.74
N SER A 12 2.53 14.94 10.68
CA SER A 12 1.58 13.83 10.51
C SER A 12 0.56 14.11 9.39
N ILE A 13 0.06 15.34 9.27
CA ILE A 13 -0.86 15.73 8.19
C ILE A 13 -0.16 15.64 6.83
N LEU A 14 1.06 16.19 6.73
CA LEU A 14 1.86 16.11 5.50
C LEU A 14 2.19 14.66 5.14
N PHE A 15 2.54 13.84 6.13
CA PHE A 15 2.80 12.41 5.95
C PHE A 15 1.57 11.70 5.38
N GLY A 16 0.40 11.87 6.00
CA GLY A 16 -0.84 11.25 5.54
C GLY A 16 -1.22 11.69 4.13
N LEU A 17 -1.13 12.98 3.83
CA LEU A 17 -1.42 13.53 2.50
C LEU A 17 -0.51 12.94 1.43
N LEU A 18 0.81 12.96 1.65
CA LEU A 18 1.79 12.41 0.70
C LEU A 18 1.59 10.90 0.55
N LEU A 19 1.42 10.18 1.66
CA LEU A 19 1.19 8.74 1.68
C LEU A 19 -0.03 8.37 0.83
N THR A 20 -1.18 9.00 1.09
CA THR A 20 -2.42 8.73 0.33
C THR A 20 -2.28 9.14 -1.13
N PHE A 21 -1.66 10.28 -1.42
CA PHE A 21 -1.42 10.73 -2.78
C PHE A 21 -0.58 9.71 -3.57
N PHE A 22 0.61 9.35 -3.10
CA PHE A 22 1.47 8.40 -3.81
C PHE A 22 0.86 6.99 -3.87
N SER A 23 0.25 6.53 -2.77
CA SER A 23 -0.42 5.23 -2.72
C SER A 23 -1.58 5.14 -3.72
N SER A 24 -2.40 6.19 -3.83
CA SER A 24 -3.51 6.22 -4.78
C SER A 24 -3.02 6.28 -6.23
N VAL A 25 -1.99 7.06 -6.54
CA VAL A 25 -1.39 7.13 -7.88
C VAL A 25 -0.86 5.75 -8.29
N LEU A 26 -0.08 5.09 -7.43
CA LEU A 26 0.44 3.76 -7.72
C LEU A 26 -0.67 2.71 -7.84
N GLY A 27 -1.68 2.77 -6.97
CA GLY A 27 -2.83 1.87 -7.01
C GLY A 27 -3.66 2.02 -8.28
N VAL A 28 -3.92 3.27 -8.71
CA VAL A 28 -4.64 3.56 -9.95
C VAL A 28 -3.83 3.12 -11.16
N MET A 29 -2.52 3.39 -11.21
CA MET A 29 -1.67 2.95 -12.31
C MET A 29 -1.62 1.41 -12.40
N ALA A 30 -1.38 0.72 -11.28
CA ALA A 30 -1.36 -0.74 -11.25
C ALA A 30 -2.72 -1.35 -11.62
N GLY A 31 -3.82 -0.78 -11.10
CA GLY A 31 -5.18 -1.20 -11.41
C GLY A 31 -5.57 -0.93 -12.87
N ALA A 32 -5.14 0.21 -13.43
CA ALA A 32 -5.38 0.55 -14.83
C ALA A 32 -4.65 -0.39 -15.78
N VAL A 33 -3.39 -0.74 -15.47
CA VAL A 33 -2.63 -1.74 -16.25
C VAL A 33 -3.30 -3.11 -16.21
N GLN A 34 -3.74 -3.58 -15.04
CA GLN A 34 -4.45 -4.85 -14.91
C GLN A 34 -5.82 -4.83 -15.62
N GLY A 35 -6.52 -3.69 -15.56
CA GLY A 35 -7.81 -3.48 -16.22
C GLY A 35 -7.73 -3.38 -17.75
N TYR A 36 -6.67 -2.77 -18.28
CA TYR A 36 -6.48 -2.60 -19.73
C TYR A 36 -6.08 -3.91 -20.42
N TYR A 37 -5.14 -4.66 -19.84
CA TYR A 37 -4.59 -5.86 -20.46
C TYR A 37 -5.36 -7.17 -20.21
N GLY A 38 -6.41 -7.14 -19.38
CA GLY A 38 -7.40 -8.21 -19.15
C GLY A 38 -6.98 -9.66 -19.43
N GLY A 39 -6.83 -10.48 -18.38
CA GLY A 39 -6.59 -11.93 -18.51
C GLY A 39 -5.28 -12.38 -17.89
N LYS A 40 -4.22 -12.58 -18.69
CA LYS A 40 -2.94 -13.14 -18.20
C LYS A 40 -2.21 -12.18 -17.24
N ILE A 41 -2.21 -10.88 -17.53
CA ILE A 41 -1.56 -9.86 -16.69
C ILE A 41 -2.31 -9.66 -15.36
N ASP A 42 -3.64 -9.79 -15.36
CA ASP A 42 -4.45 -9.80 -14.13
C ASP A 42 -4.11 -11.01 -13.25
N LEU A 43 -3.96 -12.20 -13.84
CA LEU A 43 -3.62 -13.42 -13.10
C LEU A 43 -2.22 -13.34 -12.45
N TRP A 44 -1.21 -12.90 -13.20
CA TRP A 44 0.15 -12.71 -12.68
C TRP A 44 0.21 -11.57 -11.65
N GLY A 45 -0.48 -10.46 -11.91
CA GLY A 45 -0.58 -9.33 -10.99
C GLY A 45 -1.25 -9.71 -9.66
N GLN A 46 -2.34 -10.48 -9.71
CA GLN A 46 -2.99 -11.01 -8.52
C GLN A 46 -2.07 -11.94 -7.72
N ARG A 47 -1.33 -12.85 -8.38
CA ARG A 47 -0.39 -13.75 -7.69
C ARG A 47 0.75 -13.00 -7.03
N PHE A 48 1.28 -11.98 -7.70
CA PHE A 48 2.30 -11.11 -7.11
C PHE A 48 1.76 -10.39 -5.86
N ILE A 49 0.56 -9.81 -5.94
CA ILE A 49 -0.08 -9.12 -4.81
C ILE A 49 -0.41 -10.11 -3.66
N GLU A 50 -0.82 -11.34 -3.96
CA GLU A 50 -1.05 -12.38 -2.95
C GLU A 50 0.24 -12.72 -2.17
N VAL A 51 1.35 -12.97 -2.87
CA VAL A 51 2.65 -13.26 -2.24
C VAL A 51 3.17 -12.05 -1.47
N TRP A 52 3.08 -10.86 -2.07
CA TRP A 52 3.54 -9.62 -1.45
C TRP A 52 2.73 -9.25 -0.21
N SER A 53 1.41 -9.39 -0.26
CA SER A 53 0.53 -9.14 0.90
C SER A 53 0.55 -10.25 1.95
N GLY A 54 1.13 -11.42 1.62
CA GLY A 54 1.41 -12.49 2.58
C GLY A 54 2.57 -12.17 3.52
N MET A 55 3.43 -11.21 3.15
CA MET A 55 4.54 -10.78 4.01
C MET A 55 4.04 -9.83 5.12
N PRO A 56 4.39 -10.08 6.40
CA PRO A 56 3.97 -9.19 7.49
C PRO A 56 4.62 -7.80 7.35
N THR A 57 3.83 -6.76 7.12
CA THR A 57 4.33 -5.39 6.91
C THR A 57 5.18 -4.88 8.08
N LEU A 58 4.79 -5.20 9.32
CA LEU A 58 5.52 -4.81 10.51
C LEU A 58 6.93 -5.42 10.56
N PHE A 59 7.08 -6.69 10.15
CA PHE A 59 8.38 -7.35 10.12
C PHE A 59 9.31 -6.68 9.11
N LEU A 60 8.81 -6.32 7.93
CA LEU A 60 9.62 -5.64 6.91
C LEU A 60 10.05 -4.24 7.36
N ILE A 61 9.17 -3.49 8.04
CA ILE A 61 9.53 -2.18 8.60
C ILE A 61 10.67 -2.34 9.62
N ILE A 62 10.58 -3.30 10.54
CA ILE A 62 11.60 -3.55 11.55
C ILE A 62 12.92 -3.98 10.90
N LEU A 63 12.87 -4.92 9.95
CA LEU A 63 14.05 -5.45 9.26
C LEU A 63 14.74 -4.38 8.42
N LEU A 64 14.00 -3.59 7.63
CA LEU A 64 14.58 -2.52 6.82
C LEU A 64 15.10 -1.36 7.67
N SER A 65 14.43 -1.08 8.80
CA SER A 65 14.87 -0.06 9.76
C SER A 65 16.08 -0.52 10.59
N SER A 66 16.41 -1.81 10.64
CA SER A 66 17.61 -2.29 11.33
C SER A 66 18.88 -2.09 10.49
N VAL A 67 18.75 -2.12 9.16
CA VAL A 67 19.87 -1.95 8.22
C VAL A 67 20.13 -0.47 7.92
N VAL A 68 19.08 0.35 7.82
CA VAL A 68 19.17 1.77 7.49
C VAL A 68 18.46 2.60 8.55
N GLN A 69 19.03 3.74 8.92
CA GLN A 69 18.38 4.66 9.86
C GLN A 69 17.04 5.14 9.27
N ALA A 70 15.94 4.75 9.92
CA ALA A 70 14.60 5.14 9.50
C ALA A 70 14.46 6.67 9.56
N ASN A 71 14.36 7.29 8.38
CA ASN A 71 14.02 8.69 8.22
C ASN A 71 12.60 8.83 7.67
N PHE A 72 12.06 10.05 7.69
CA PHE A 72 10.71 10.35 7.21
C PHE A 72 10.43 9.78 5.82
N TRP A 73 11.36 9.99 4.89
CA TRP A 73 11.24 9.53 3.49
C TRP A 73 11.27 8.00 3.37
N TRP A 74 12.06 7.33 4.21
CA TRP A 74 12.15 5.88 4.24
C TRP A 74 10.87 5.24 4.74
N LEU A 75 10.32 5.76 5.84
CA LEU A 75 9.02 5.33 6.37
C LEU A 75 7.90 5.58 5.35
N LEU A 76 7.91 6.75 4.69
CA LEU A 76 6.94 7.07 3.65
C LEU A 76 7.06 6.11 2.46
N ALA A 77 8.27 5.83 1.97
CA ALA A 77 8.49 4.92 0.84
C ALA A 77 7.99 3.50 1.15
N ILE A 78 8.35 2.95 2.31
CA ILE A 78 7.92 1.61 2.73
C ILE A 78 6.39 1.57 2.89
N THR A 79 5.80 2.56 3.56
CA THR A 79 4.34 2.59 3.76
C THR A 79 3.58 2.80 2.46
N VAL A 80 4.07 3.61 1.53
CA VAL A 80 3.51 3.76 0.18
C VAL A 80 3.56 2.43 -0.57
N LEU A 81 4.68 1.69 -0.51
CA LEU A 81 4.85 0.38 -1.16
C LEU A 81 3.91 -0.71 -0.63
N PHE A 82 3.35 -0.57 0.57
CA PHE A 82 2.34 -1.49 1.10
C PHE A 82 0.91 -0.95 1.04
N GLY A 83 0.74 0.38 1.05
CA GLY A 83 -0.55 1.04 1.11
C GLY A 83 -1.41 0.84 -0.14
N TRP A 84 -0.81 0.80 -1.32
CA TRP A 84 -1.53 0.77 -2.61
C TRP A 84 -2.36 -0.50 -2.83
N MET A 85 -2.01 -1.62 -2.18
CA MET A 85 -2.68 -2.91 -2.34
C MET A 85 -3.99 -3.05 -1.57
N THR A 86 -4.25 -2.17 -0.59
CA THR A 86 -5.43 -2.27 0.29
C THR A 86 -6.77 -2.10 -0.44
N LEU A 87 -6.76 -1.51 -1.64
CA LEU A 87 -7.97 -1.18 -2.40
C LEU A 87 -8.53 -2.36 -3.23
N GLY A 88 -7.71 -3.36 -3.58
CA GLY A 88 -8.07 -4.43 -4.54
C GLY A 88 -8.82 -5.64 -3.98
N ARG A 89 -9.00 -5.75 -2.65
CA ARG A 89 -9.36 -7.02 -1.98
C ARG A 89 -10.86 -7.32 -1.85
N ARG A 90 -11.72 -6.69 -2.67
CA ARG A 90 -13.18 -6.89 -2.61
C ARG A 90 -13.73 -7.45 -3.92
N ARG A 91 -13.38 -8.69 -4.26
CA ARG A 91 -14.22 -9.48 -5.18
C ARG A 91 -14.98 -10.55 -4.37
N PRO A 92 -16.28 -10.36 -4.11
CA PRO A 92 -17.12 -11.43 -3.61
C PRO A 92 -17.18 -12.51 -4.71
N ARG A 93 -16.73 -13.72 -4.40
CA ARG A 93 -17.02 -14.89 -5.24
C ARG A 93 -18.53 -15.07 -5.20
N ARG A 94 -19.20 -14.84 -6.34
CA ARG A 94 -20.61 -15.18 -6.51
C ARG A 94 -20.72 -16.69 -6.29
N VAL A 95 -21.34 -17.09 -5.18
CA VAL A 95 -21.76 -18.47 -4.96
C VAL A 95 -22.83 -18.76 -6.02
N PRO A 96 -22.69 -19.80 -6.86
CA PRO A 96 -23.76 -20.19 -7.75
C PRO A 96 -24.91 -20.70 -6.90
N ALA A 97 -26.05 -20.00 -6.98
CA ALA A 97 -27.32 -20.54 -6.50
C ALA A 97 -27.64 -21.76 -7.38
N HIS A 98 -27.46 -22.96 -6.83
CA HIS A 98 -28.03 -24.16 -7.44
C HIS A 98 -29.51 -24.26 -7.05
N PRO A 99 -30.38 -24.69 -7.99
CA PRO A 99 -31.83 -24.79 -7.81
C PRO A 99 -32.25 -25.88 -6.83
#